data_AF-B8GGY6-F1
#
_entry.id   AF-B8GGY6-F1
#
_cell.length_a   1.000
_cell.length_b   1.000
_cell.length_c   1.000
_cell.angle_alpha   90.00
_cell.angle_beta   90.00
_cell.angle_gamma   90.00
#
_symmetry.space_group_name_H-M   'P 1'
#
loop_
_entity.id
_entity.type
_entity.pdbx_description
1 polymer ?
#
loop_
_entity_poly.entity_id
_entity_poly.type
_entity_poly.pdbx_seq_one_letter_code
_entity_poly.pdbx_strand_id
1 'polypeptide(L)'
;MDNRTFLIAGIFVAVLIAVVAVFLASSDPDGLESTALIIQGDKTLTGDTPQGAQVNEDVPDRFVYEAPMKDYSLGGRLGSTGGIIAMVLGVLLSLGLVLGATKILARPNR
;
A
#
# COMPACT_ATOMS: atom_id res chain seq x y z
N MET A 1 31.89 8.21 10.98
CA MET A 1 31.00 8.44 9.83
C MET A 1 30.24 9.72 10.09
N ASP A 2 30.29 10.69 9.19
CA ASP A 2 29.61 11.98 9.35
C ASP A 2 28.12 11.86 9.04
N ASN A 3 27.31 12.74 9.64
CA ASN A 3 25.86 12.70 9.49
C ASN A 3 25.40 12.79 8.03
N ARG A 4 26.12 13.53 7.17
CA ARG A 4 25.76 13.65 5.74
C ARG A 4 25.97 12.32 5.02
N THR A 5 27.10 11.66 5.21
CA THR A 5 27.34 10.33 4.63
C THR A 5 26.33 9.29 5.13
N PHE A 6 25.97 9.32 6.41
CA PHE A 6 24.93 8.43 6.94
C PHE A 6 23.57 8.69 6.26
N LEU A 7 23.19 9.97 6.10
CA LEU A 7 21.92 10.35 5.49
C LEU A 7 21.86 9.97 4.00
N ILE A 8 22.94 10.21 3.26
CA ILE A 8 23.04 9.87 1.84
C ILE A 8 22.98 8.35 1.64
N ALA A 9 23.74 7.60 2.43
CA ALA A 9 23.72 6.14 2.37
C ALA A 9 22.34 5.58 2.74
N GLY A 10 21.70 6.11 3.78
CA GLY A 10 20.35 5.72 4.20
C GLY A 10 19.30 5.99 3.12
N ILE A 11 19.32 7.18 2.50
CA ILE A 11 18.43 7.51 1.39
C ILE A 11 18.66 6.58 0.19
N PHE A 12 19.92 6.34 -0.16
CA PHE A 12 20.26 5.44 -1.27
C PHE A 12 19.71 4.02 -1.05
N VAL A 13 19.92 3.46 0.15
CA VAL A 13 19.39 2.14 0.52
C VAL A 13 17.86 2.14 0.50
N ALA A 14 17.20 3.17 1.03
CA ALA A 14 15.74 3.26 1.05
C ALA A 14 15.16 3.29 -0.37
N VAL A 15 15.74 4.06 -1.28
CA VAL A 15 15.32 4.13 -2.69
C VAL A 15 15.55 2.78 -3.38
N LEU A 16 16.70 2.13 -3.13
CA LEU A 16 17.00 0.81 -3.69
C LEU A 16 15.96 -0.23 -3.23
N ILE A 17 15.63 -0.25 -1.94
CA ILE A 17 14.58 -1.13 -1.41
C ILE A 17 13.23 -0.81 -2.05
N ALA A 18 12.86 0.47 -2.16
CA ALA A 18 11.58 0.87 -2.75
C ALA A 18 11.41 0.38 -4.20
N VAL A 19 12.48 0.38 -5.00
CA VAL A 19 12.44 -0.11 -6.38
C VAL A 19 12.45 -1.65 -6.43
N VAL A 20 13.34 -2.30 -5.67
CA VAL A 20 13.52 -3.76 -5.73
C VAL A 20 12.35 -4.51 -5.09
N ALA A 21 11.78 -3.98 -3.99
CA ALA A 21 10.72 -4.65 -3.25
C ALA A 21 9.45 -4.90 -4.09
N VAL A 22 9.13 -4.02 -5.04
CA VAL A 22 7.96 -4.19 -5.92
C VAL A 22 8.10 -5.43 -6.81
N PHE A 23 9.32 -5.72 -7.28
CA PHE A 23 9.58 -6.89 -8.14
C PHE A 23 9.75 -8.19 -7.35
N LEU A 24 10.14 -8.09 -6.07
CA LEU A 24 10.24 -9.25 -5.18
C LEU A 24 8.92 -9.57 -4.46
N ALA A 25 7.93 -8.70 -4.54
CA ALA A 25 6.60 -8.95 -3.99
C ALA A 25 5.89 -10.06 -4.79
N SER A 26 5.12 -10.90 -4.08
CA SER A 26 4.24 -11.88 -4.72
C SER A 26 3.26 -11.15 -5.64
N SER A 27 3.21 -11.55 -6.91
CA SER A 27 2.33 -10.96 -7.91
C SER A 27 0.93 -11.56 -7.91
N ASP A 28 0.73 -12.76 -7.34
CA ASP A 28 -0.55 -13.47 -7.36
C ASP A 28 -0.63 -14.56 -6.27
N PRO A 29 -1.47 -14.41 -5.24
CA PRO A 29 -2.16 -13.19 -4.85
C PRO A 29 -1.17 -12.18 -4.26
N ASP A 30 -1.47 -10.88 -4.39
CA ASP A 30 -0.71 -9.84 -3.70
C ASP A 30 -0.91 -9.93 -2.17
N GLY A 31 -0.22 -9.09 -1.38
CA GLY A 31 -0.34 -9.14 0.08
C GLY A 31 -1.75 -8.83 0.62
N LEU A 32 -2.49 -7.94 -0.05
CA LEU A 32 -3.84 -7.55 0.35
C LEU A 32 -4.84 -8.66 -0.01
N GLU A 33 -4.72 -9.18 -1.22
CA GLU A 33 -5.52 -10.28 -1.76
C GLU A 33 -5.27 -11.57 -0.97
N SER A 34 -4.01 -11.87 -0.64
CA SER A 34 -3.66 -13.00 0.22
C SER A 34 -4.27 -12.86 1.61
N THR A 35 -4.29 -11.65 2.17
CA THR A 35 -4.91 -11.40 3.48
C THR A 35 -6.42 -11.57 3.39
N ALA A 36 -7.04 -11.08 2.31
CA ALA A 36 -8.46 -11.26 2.06
C ALA A 36 -8.82 -12.75 1.95
N LEU A 37 -8.06 -13.55 1.19
CA LEU A 37 -8.27 -15.00 1.07
C LEU A 37 -8.10 -15.75 2.41
N ILE A 38 -7.15 -15.32 3.26
CA ILE A 38 -6.98 -15.89 4.61
C ILE A 38 -8.19 -15.58 5.48
N ILE A 39 -8.71 -14.36 5.40
CA ILE A 39 -9.95 -14.03 6.08
C ILE A 39 -11.07 -14.86 5.45
N GLN A 40 -11.20 -15.03 4.15
CA GLN A 40 -12.34 -15.79 3.59
C GLN A 40 -12.33 -17.28 3.98
N GLY A 41 -11.18 -17.81 4.41
CA GLY A 41 -10.99 -19.21 4.77
C GLY A 41 -10.47 -20.05 3.61
N ASP A 42 -10.27 -19.42 2.46
CA ASP A 42 -9.77 -20.06 1.24
C ASP A 42 -8.24 -20.24 1.27
N LYS A 43 -7.53 -19.54 2.16
CA LYS A 43 -6.08 -19.64 2.31
C LYS A 43 -5.66 -19.71 3.77
N THR A 44 -4.53 -20.35 4.05
CA THR A 44 -3.90 -20.35 5.38
C THR A 44 -2.71 -19.40 5.43
N LEU A 45 -2.27 -18.99 6.62
CA LEU A 45 -1.19 -17.99 6.80
C LEU A 45 0.12 -18.33 6.05
N THR A 46 0.43 -19.62 5.89
CA THR A 46 1.69 -20.10 5.28
C THR A 46 1.45 -21.08 4.14
N GLY A 47 0.21 -21.35 3.76
CA GLY A 47 -0.14 -22.31 2.72
C GLY A 47 -0.24 -21.66 1.34
N ASP A 48 -0.12 -22.48 0.31
CA ASP A 48 -0.31 -22.05 -1.07
C ASP A 48 -1.76 -21.63 -1.32
N THR A 49 -1.94 -20.75 -2.30
CA THR A 49 -3.27 -20.31 -2.73
C THR A 49 -3.93 -21.42 -3.58
N PRO A 50 -5.14 -21.90 -3.22
CA PRO A 50 -5.84 -22.90 -4.02
C PRO A 50 -6.13 -22.42 -5.45
N GLN A 51 -6.10 -23.34 -6.41
CA GLN A 51 -6.43 -23.02 -7.80
C GLN A 51 -7.90 -22.58 -7.91
N GLY A 52 -8.12 -21.34 -8.37
CA GLY A 52 -9.45 -20.76 -8.54
C GLY A 52 -9.97 -19.97 -7.33
N ALA A 53 -9.15 -19.79 -6.27
CA ALA A 53 -9.48 -18.89 -5.18
C ALA A 53 -9.63 -17.45 -5.70
N GLN A 54 -10.72 -16.78 -5.32
CA GLN A 54 -11.03 -15.41 -5.74
C GLN A 54 -11.50 -14.62 -4.52
N VAL A 55 -11.04 -13.38 -4.42
CA VAL A 55 -11.50 -12.49 -3.35
C VAL A 55 -12.94 -12.09 -3.61
N ASN A 56 -13.83 -12.55 -2.74
CA ASN A 56 -15.22 -12.12 -2.70
C ASN A 56 -15.40 -10.98 -1.71
N GLU A 57 -16.06 -9.90 -2.12
CA GLU A 57 -16.38 -8.77 -1.23
C GLU A 57 -17.49 -9.11 -0.24
N ASP A 58 -18.38 -10.03 -0.61
CA ASP A 58 -19.50 -10.48 0.19
C ASP A 58 -19.27 -11.94 0.61
N VAL A 59 -18.95 -12.12 1.89
CA VAL A 59 -18.64 -13.43 2.47
C VAL A 59 -19.66 -13.70 3.56
N PRO A 60 -20.56 -14.69 3.37
CA PRO A 60 -21.61 -14.97 4.34
C PRO A 60 -21.00 -15.34 5.70
N ASP A 61 -21.68 -14.93 6.77
CA ASP A 61 -21.30 -15.16 8.17
C ASP A 61 -19.95 -14.56 8.60
N ARG A 62 -19.42 -13.59 7.85
CA ARG A 62 -18.21 -12.81 8.23
C ARG A 62 -18.52 -11.33 8.38
N PHE A 63 -17.71 -10.67 9.21
CA PHE A 63 -17.80 -9.23 9.38
C PHE A 63 -17.37 -8.53 8.08
N VAL A 64 -18.33 -7.89 7.43
CA VAL A 64 -18.10 -7.03 6.26
C VAL A 64 -18.33 -5.59 6.70
N TYR A 65 -17.31 -4.75 6.56
CA TYR A 65 -17.43 -3.31 6.79
C TYR A 65 -17.60 -2.59 5.46
N GLU A 66 -18.71 -1.89 5.30
CA GLU A 66 -18.93 -1.08 4.10
C GLU A 66 -18.10 0.20 4.19
N ALA A 67 -17.09 0.31 3.32
CA ALA A 67 -16.20 1.45 3.30
C ALA A 67 -16.99 2.75 2.98
N PRO A 68 -16.73 3.88 3.67
CA PRO A 68 -17.44 5.14 3.45
C PRO A 68 -17.43 5.65 2.00
N MET A 69 -16.46 5.21 1.20
CA MET A 69 -16.33 5.56 -0.21
C MET A 69 -16.21 4.31 -1.08
N LYS A 70 -17.03 3.26 -0.92
CA LYS A 70 -16.86 1.96 -1.62
C LYS A 70 -16.53 2.04 -3.12
N ASP A 71 -17.05 3.04 -3.83
CA ASP A 71 -16.82 3.23 -5.27
C ASP A 71 -15.50 3.94 -5.62
N TYR A 72 -14.59 4.14 -4.66
CA TYR A 72 -13.29 4.80 -4.83
C TYR A 72 -12.23 3.90 -5.52
N SER A 73 -12.59 3.19 -6.58
CA SER A 73 -11.63 2.36 -7.32
C SER A 73 -11.20 3.04 -8.63
N LEU A 74 -9.96 3.56 -8.65
CA LEU A 74 -9.32 3.97 -9.91
C LEU A 74 -8.87 2.76 -10.73
N GLY A 75 -8.54 1.64 -10.06
CA GLY A 75 -8.12 0.39 -10.69
C GLY A 75 -9.21 -0.27 -11.53
N GLY A 76 -10.48 -0.18 -11.11
CA GLY A 76 -11.60 -0.76 -11.87
C GLY A 76 -11.90 -0.05 -13.20
N ARG A 77 -11.78 1.29 -13.23
CA ARG A 77 -12.05 2.09 -14.45
C ARG A 77 -10.84 2.28 -15.37
N LEU A 78 -9.64 2.36 -14.81
CA LEU A 78 -8.41 2.66 -15.55
C LEU A 78 -7.42 1.48 -15.57
N GLY A 79 -7.83 0.31 -15.08
CA GLY A 79 -6.99 -0.88 -14.98
C GLY A 79 -5.77 -0.65 -14.08
N SER A 80 -4.69 -1.38 -14.35
CA SER A 80 -3.42 -1.27 -13.62
C SER A 80 -2.85 0.15 -13.61
N THR A 81 -3.10 0.94 -14.66
CA THR A 81 -2.69 2.34 -14.75
C THR A 81 -3.35 3.20 -13.65
N GLY A 82 -4.62 2.93 -13.32
CA GLY A 82 -5.33 3.60 -12.24
C GLY A 82 -4.68 3.37 -10.87
N GLY A 83 -4.20 2.14 -10.62
CA GLY A 83 -3.47 1.79 -9.40
C GLY A 83 -2.14 2.55 -9.29
N ILE A 84 -1.39 2.64 -10.39
CA ILE A 84 -0.12 3.41 -10.43
C ILE A 84 -0.38 4.90 -10.16
N ILE A 85 -1.41 5.48 -10.79
CA ILE A 85 -1.79 6.88 -10.59
C ILE A 85 -2.19 7.12 -9.12
N ALA A 86 -3.03 6.24 -8.55
CA ALA A 86 -3.46 6.34 -7.16
C ALA A 86 -2.25 6.27 -6.20
N MET A 87 -1.30 5.38 -6.46
CA MET A 87 -0.07 5.25 -5.67
C MET A 87 0.76 6.54 -5.72
N VAL A 88 1.05 7.06 -6.92
CA VAL A 88 1.86 8.28 -7.09
C VAL A 88 1.18 9.48 -6.42
N LEU A 89 -0.12 9.68 -6.65
CA LEU A 89 -0.87 10.77 -6.04
C LEU A 89 -0.95 10.64 -4.52
N GLY A 90 -1.15 9.42 -4.00
CA GLY A 90 -1.15 9.14 -2.57
C GLY A 90 0.17 9.53 -1.91
N VAL A 91 1.29 9.13 -2.50
CA VAL A 91 2.64 9.50 -2.00
C VAL A 91 2.84 11.01 -1.99
N LEU A 92 2.49 11.70 -3.08
CA LEU A 92 2.62 13.16 -3.17
C LEU A 92 1.73 13.89 -2.16
N LEU A 93 0.50 13.42 -1.97
CA LEU A 93 -0.44 13.97 -0.97
C LEU A 93 0.09 13.77 0.46
N SER A 94 0.56 12.57 0.80
CA SER A 94 1.13 12.28 2.12
C SER A 94 2.36 13.15 2.39
N LEU A 95 3.26 13.28 1.41
CA LEU A 95 4.44 14.15 1.52
C LEU A 95 4.03 15.61 1.73
N GLY A 96 3.08 16.11 0.93
CA GLY A 96 2.57 17.47 1.04
C GLY A 96 1.92 17.75 2.40
N LEU A 97 1.14 16.80 2.92
CA LEU A 97 0.52 16.88 4.25
C LEU A 97 1.56 16.95 5.36
N VAL A 98 2.56 16.07 5.35
CA VAL A 98 3.62 16.06 6.36
C VAL A 98 4.42 17.35 6.30
N LEU A 99 4.90 17.75 5.12
CA LEU A 99 5.65 18.99 4.96
C LEU A 99 4.83 20.22 5.37
N GLY A 100 3.55 20.25 5.02
CA GLY A 100 2.62 21.30 5.40
C GLY A 100 2.43 21.38 6.91
N ALA A 101 2.12 20.26 7.54
CA ALA A 101 1.93 20.16 8.99
C ALA A 101 3.22 20.54 9.74
N THR A 102 4.37 20.00 9.34
CA THR A 102 5.67 20.35 9.92
C THR A 102 5.97 21.83 9.74
N LYS A 103 5.69 22.43 8.58
CA LYS A 103 5.91 23.87 8.36
C LYS A 103 5.01 24.74 9.23
N ILE A 104 3.78 24.32 9.51
CA ILE A 104 2.87 25.03 10.42
C ILE A 104 3.36 24.89 11.87
N LEU A 105 3.72 23.68 12.28
CA LEU A 105 4.11 23.37 13.67
C LEU A 105 5.50 23.91 14.03
N ALA A 106 6.42 23.95 13.07
CA ALA A 106 7.77 24.47 13.23
C ALA A 106 7.83 26.01 13.15
N ARG A 107 6.69 26.71 13.00
CA ARG A 107 6.68 28.16 13.10
C ARG A 107 7.07 28.54 14.53
N PRO A 108 8.13 29.34 14.73
CA PRO A 108 8.44 29.85 16.05
C PRO A 108 7.25 30.69 16.54
N ASN A 109 6.75 30.38 17.73
CA ASN A 109 5.74 31.19 18.41
C ASN A 109 6.34 32.60 18.58
N ARG A 110 5.82 33.58 17.83
CA ARG A 110 6.11 35.00 18.08
C ARG A 110 5.17 35.52 19.14
#